data_AF-A0A2S5R355-F1
#
_entry.id   AF-A0A2S5R355-F1
#
_cell.length_a   1.000
_cell.length_b   1.000
_cell.length_c   1.000
_cell.angle_alpha   90.00
_cell.angle_beta   90.00
_cell.angle_gamma   90.00
#
_symmetry.space_group_name_H-M   'P 1'
#
loop_
_entity.id
_entity.type
_entity.pdbx_description
1 polymer ?
#
loop_
_entity_poly.entity_id
_entity_poly.type
_entity_poly.pdbx_seq_one_letter_code
_entity_poly.pdbx_strand_id
1 'polypeptide(L)'
;MAEVTYKHETSREYPHIEWLELNADGILHECAIMRRDPTGNVLFFKTNDLDEIDKRRLAGILMDRNARSFELWDLMAQKTLGNGMNALSYFHQLVRQLTPNGRVLDPRSGQIGGQSGVQATTAVQTA
;
A
#
# COMPACT_ATOMS: atom_id res chain seq x y z
N MET A 1 -5.29 3.29 -18.80
CA MET A 1 -5.59 2.96 -17.38
C MET A 1 -5.48 1.45 -17.26
N ALA A 2 -4.58 0.93 -16.43
CA ALA A 2 -4.46 -0.51 -16.25
C ALA A 2 -5.73 -1.05 -15.58
N GLU A 3 -6.24 -2.18 -16.07
CA GLU A 3 -7.36 -2.86 -15.42
C GLU A 3 -6.88 -3.44 -14.09
N VAL A 4 -7.55 -3.06 -13.00
CA VAL A 4 -7.18 -3.47 -11.65
C VAL A 4 -7.93 -4.76 -11.32
N THR A 5 -7.19 -5.81 -10.97
CA THR A 5 -7.78 -7.15 -10.74
C THR A 5 -8.17 -7.39 -9.28
N TYR A 6 -7.76 -6.52 -8.34
CA TYR A 6 -8.04 -6.66 -6.91
C TYR A 6 -9.27 -5.86 -6.48
N LYS A 7 -9.99 -6.35 -5.45
CA LYS A 7 -11.07 -5.58 -4.83
C LYS A 7 -10.50 -4.48 -3.95
N HIS A 8 -11.11 -3.30 -4.01
CA HIS A 8 -10.80 -2.22 -3.10
C HIS A 8 -12.03 -1.40 -2.73
N GLU A 9 -12.00 -0.80 -1.54
CA GLU A 9 -13.03 0.11 -1.06
C GLU A 9 -12.39 1.31 -0.34
N THR A 10 -12.75 2.52 -0.75
CA THR A 10 -12.21 3.75 -0.13
C THR A 10 -12.94 4.09 1.16
N SER A 11 -12.18 4.46 2.20
CA SER A 11 -12.77 4.95 3.44
C SER A 11 -13.47 6.29 3.23
N ARG A 12 -14.63 6.47 3.87
CA ARG A 12 -15.38 7.73 3.83
C ARG A 12 -14.81 8.79 4.76
N GLU A 13 -14.12 8.37 5.82
CA GLU A 13 -13.62 9.27 6.86
C GLU A 13 -12.24 9.83 6.52
N TYR A 14 -11.38 9.01 5.93
CA TYR A 14 -10.00 9.36 5.63
C TYR A 14 -9.67 9.15 4.15
N PRO A 15 -9.26 10.20 3.42
CA PRO A 15 -9.09 10.15 1.97
C PRO A 15 -7.93 9.26 1.50
N HIS A 16 -7.01 8.91 2.39
CA HIS A 16 -5.86 8.05 2.08
C HIS A 16 -5.98 6.65 2.66
N ILE A 17 -7.10 6.32 3.31
CA ILE A 17 -7.32 4.97 3.83
C ILE A 17 -8.22 4.23 2.86
N GLU A 18 -7.74 3.08 2.40
CA GLU A 18 -8.49 2.18 1.55
C GLU A 18 -8.37 0.75 2.06
N TRP A 19 -9.45 0.01 1.91
CA TRP A 19 -9.53 -1.42 2.16
C TRP A 19 -9.11 -2.14 0.88
N LEU A 20 -8.00 -2.86 0.93
CA LEU A 20 -7.44 -3.58 -0.22
C LEU A 20 -7.48 -5.09 0.01
N GLU A 21 -7.91 -5.85 -0.99
CA GLU A 21 -7.73 -7.30 -1.02
C GLU A 21 -6.30 -7.62 -1.45
N LEU A 22 -5.53 -8.25 -0.55
CA LEU A 22 -4.10 -8.44 -0.77
C LEU A 22 -3.71 -9.87 -1.18
N ASN A 23 -4.50 -10.88 -0.79
CA ASN A 23 -4.16 -12.29 -1.03
C ASN A 23 -5.18 -13.02 -1.92
N ALA A 24 -6.14 -12.31 -2.51
CA ALA A 24 -7.28 -12.90 -3.23
C ALA A 24 -8.07 -13.94 -2.39
N ASP A 25 -8.08 -13.76 -1.07
CA ASP A 25 -8.77 -14.59 -0.07
C ASP A 25 -10.16 -14.07 0.29
N GLY A 26 -10.61 -12.99 -0.36
CA GLY A 26 -11.84 -12.29 -0.03
C GLY A 26 -11.74 -11.41 1.21
N ILE A 27 -10.56 -11.28 1.84
CA ILE A 27 -10.34 -10.46 3.02
C ILE A 27 -9.79 -9.11 2.60
N LEU A 28 -10.50 -8.06 3.01
CA LEU A 28 -10.04 -6.69 2.83
C LEU A 28 -9.19 -6.27 4.03
N HIS A 29 -8.03 -5.71 3.75
CA HIS A 29 -7.13 -5.16 4.74
C HIS A 29 -7.14 -3.63 4.69
N GLU A 30 -7.29 -2.98 5.84
CA GLU A 30 -7.16 -1.54 5.94
C GLU A 30 -5.71 -1.13 5.64
N CYS A 31 -5.55 -0.30 4.61
CA CYS A 31 -4.28 0.13 4.09
C CYS A 31 -4.25 1.65 3.94
N ALA A 32 -3.15 2.26 4.35
CA ALA A 32 -2.86 3.64 4.02
C ALA A 32 -2.19 3.70 2.66
N ILE A 33 -2.82 4.42 1.72
CA ILE A 33 -2.37 4.59 0.35
C ILE A 33 -1.43 5.79 0.29
N MET A 34 -0.15 5.52 0.01
CA MET A 34 0.87 6.56 -0.09
C MET A 34 0.80 7.31 -1.41
N ARG A 35 0.81 6.56 -2.51
CA ARG A 35 0.81 7.09 -3.88
C ARG A 35 0.34 6.02 -4.86
N ARG A 36 -0.25 6.46 -5.98
CA ARG A 36 -0.53 5.60 -7.14
C ARG A 36 0.36 5.99 -8.31
N ASP A 37 1.08 5.03 -8.87
CA ASP A 37 1.95 5.28 -10.02
C ASP A 37 1.13 5.28 -11.33
N PRO A 38 1.61 5.95 -12.40
CA PRO A 38 0.94 5.98 -13.70
C PRO A 38 0.74 4.59 -14.34
N THR A 39 1.56 3.62 -13.94
CA THR A 39 1.48 2.21 -14.37
C THR A 39 0.36 1.43 -13.69
N GLY A 40 -0.31 2.03 -12.69
CA GLY A 40 -1.35 1.39 -11.87
C GLY A 40 -0.82 0.66 -10.64
N ASN A 41 0.47 0.80 -10.31
CA ASN A 41 0.98 0.31 -9.02
C ASN A 41 0.49 1.21 -7.88
N VAL A 42 0.24 0.61 -6.72
CA VAL A 42 -0.16 1.33 -5.52
C VAL A 42 0.86 1.10 -4.43
N LEU A 43 1.45 2.19 -3.93
CA LEU A 43 2.33 2.18 -2.77
C LEU A 43 1.44 2.29 -1.52
N PHE A 44 1.49 1.31 -0.64
CA PHE A 44 0.63 1.25 0.54
C PHE A 44 1.34 0.61 1.73
N PHE A 45 0.79 0.76 2.93
CA PHE A 45 1.16 -0.07 4.09
C PHE A 45 -0.10 -0.38 4.92
N LYS A 46 -0.09 -1.50 5.65
CA LYS A 46 -1.21 -1.90 6.50
C LYS A 46 -1.24 -1.04 7.76
N THR A 47 -2.39 -0.47 8.09
CA THR A 47 -2.58 0.28 9.34
C THR A 47 -2.55 -0.64 10.57
N ASN A 48 -2.94 -1.91 10.39
CA ASN A 48 -2.87 -2.93 11.43
C ASN A 48 -1.46 -3.28 11.91
N ASP A 49 -0.44 -3.05 11.07
CA ASP A 49 0.96 -3.34 11.43
C ASP A 49 1.59 -2.19 12.23
N LEU A 50 0.87 -1.07 12.42
CA LEU A 50 1.33 0.08 13.18
C LEU A 50 1.08 -0.09 14.68
N ASP A 51 2.03 0.42 15.47
CA ASP A 51 1.82 0.61 16.91
C ASP A 51 0.91 1.83 17.18
N GLU A 52 0.49 1.98 18.44
CA GLU A 52 -0.41 3.08 18.84
C GLU A 52 0.22 4.48 18.66
N ILE A 53 1.55 4.57 18.73
CA ILE A 53 2.27 5.83 18.55
C ILE A 53 2.20 6.25 17.08
N ASP A 54 2.45 5.30 16.18
CA ASP A 54 2.49 5.51 14.75
C ASP A 54 1.08 5.71 14.17
N LYS A 55 0.06 5.02 14.70
CA LYS A 55 -1.34 5.33 14.40
C LYS A 55 -1.69 6.78 14.76
N ARG A 56 -1.27 7.26 15.93
CA ARG A 56 -1.52 8.66 16.34
C ARG A 56 -0.80 9.66 15.43
N ARG A 57 0.44 9.36 15.05
CA ARG A 57 1.22 10.19 14.10
C ARG A 57 0.53 10.24 12.73
N LEU A 58 0.12 9.08 12.21
CA LEU A 58 -0.59 8.97 10.95
C LEU A 58 -1.91 9.73 11.00
N ALA A 59 -2.72 9.56 12.05
CA ALA A 59 -3.96 10.29 12.23
C ALA A 59 -3.76 11.82 12.17
N GLY A 60 -2.69 12.34 12.79
CA GLY A 60 -2.35 13.77 12.70
C GLY A 60 -1.92 14.25 11.30
N ILE A 61 -1.51 13.35 10.42
CA ILE A 61 -1.24 13.64 8.99
C ILE A 61 -2.55 13.57 8.20
N LEU A 62 -3.37 12.55 8.44
CA LEU A 62 -4.65 12.35 7.76
C LEU A 62 -5.70 13.42 8.08
N MET A 63 -5.65 13.96 9.30
CA MET A 63 -6.52 15.07 9.75
C MET A 63 -6.08 16.43 9.23
N ASP A 64 -4.96 16.51 8.50
CA ASP A 64 -4.50 17.76 7.92
C ASP A 64 -5.51 18.28 6.89
N ARG A 65 -5.73 19.60 6.87
CA ARG A 65 -6.64 20.24 5.89
C ARG A 65 -6.22 19.95 4.45
N ASN A 66 -4.92 19.75 4.23
CA ASN A 66 -4.32 19.50 2.93
C ASN A 66 -4.41 18.03 2.51
N ALA A 67 -4.86 17.13 3.39
CA ALA A 67 -4.94 15.70 3.10
C ALA A 67 -5.85 15.37 1.91
N ARG A 68 -6.86 16.19 1.64
CA ARG A 68 -7.71 15.96 0.45
C ARG A 68 -7.08 16.44 -0.86
N SER A 69 -6.04 17.26 -0.80
CA SER A 69 -5.46 17.95 -1.95
C SER A 69 -4.14 17.34 -2.42
N PHE A 70 -3.41 16.67 -1.53
CA PHE A 70 -2.10 16.09 -1.82
C PHE A 70 -2.08 14.61 -1.49
N GLU A 71 -1.19 13.87 -2.14
CA GLU A 71 -0.98 12.47 -1.83
C GLU A 71 -0.35 12.31 -0.45
N LEU A 72 -0.63 11.19 0.22
CA LEU A 72 -0.09 10.94 1.55
C LEU A 72 1.45 10.95 1.55
N TRP A 73 2.07 10.51 0.45
CA TRP A 73 3.51 10.61 0.23
C TRP A 73 4.03 12.04 0.43
N ASP A 74 3.42 13.02 -0.23
CA ASP A 74 3.85 14.42 -0.17
C ASP A 74 3.59 15.04 1.20
N LEU A 75 2.46 14.72 1.82
CA LEU A 75 2.14 15.14 3.18
C LEU A 75 3.17 14.62 4.18
N MET A 76 3.55 13.35 4.05
CA MET A 76 4.58 12.74 4.89
C MET A 76 5.96 13.33 4.61
N ALA A 77 6.28 13.66 3.36
CA ALA A 77 7.56 14.28 3.00
C ALA A 77 7.74 15.65 3.65
N GLN A 78 6.65 16.38 3.90
CA GLN A 78 6.68 17.71 4.50
C GLN A 78 6.64 17.70 6.04
N LYS A 79 6.17 16.61 6.67
CA LYS A 79 6.08 16.54 8.14
C LYS A 79 7.35 15.98 8.77
N THR A 80 7.82 16.66 9.82
CA THR A 80 8.86 16.14 10.72
C THR A 80 8.18 15.62 11.99
N LEU A 81 8.50 14.39 12.38
CA LEU A 81 7.99 13.75 13.59
C LEU A 81 8.64 14.38 14.84
N GLY A 82 8.01 14.20 16.01
CA GLY A 82 8.50 14.77 17.28
C GLY A 82 9.89 14.29 17.72
N ASN A 83 10.42 13.23 17.10
CA ASN A 83 11.79 12.74 17.31
C ASN A 83 12.83 13.37 16.34
N GLY A 84 12.43 14.34 15.52
CA GLY A 84 13.31 15.02 14.56
C GLY A 84 13.50 14.28 13.23
N MET A 85 12.91 13.09 13.04
CA MET A 85 12.96 12.38 11.77
C MET A 85 11.84 12.82 10.82
N ASN A 86 12.10 12.77 9.52
CA ASN A 86 11.06 12.98 8.52
C ASN A 86 10.05 11.82 8.53
N ALA A 87 8.76 12.13 8.43
CA ALA A 87 7.70 11.12 8.51
C ALA A 87 7.77 10.15 7.32
N LEU A 88 8.02 10.63 6.11
CA LEU A 88 8.17 9.77 4.94
C LEU A 88 9.32 8.79 5.15
N SER A 89 10.51 9.26 5.54
CA SER A 89 11.65 8.37 5.79
C SER A 89 11.35 7.30 6.84
N TYR A 90 10.56 7.64 7.86
CA TYR A 90 10.17 6.72 8.92
C TYR A 90 9.16 5.67 8.45
N PHE A 91 8.09 6.06 7.75
CA PHE A 91 7.05 5.14 7.28
C PHE A 91 7.45 4.36 6.04
N HIS A 92 8.42 4.84 5.25
CA HIS A 92 8.85 4.19 4.01
C HIS A 92 9.34 2.74 4.24
N GLN A 93 9.83 2.42 5.45
CA GLN A 93 10.25 1.06 5.80
C GLN A 93 9.10 0.02 5.83
N LEU A 94 7.85 0.48 5.91
CA LEU A 94 6.64 -0.36 6.00
C LEU A 94 5.89 -0.41 4.66
N VAL A 95 6.29 0.42 3.70
CA VAL A 95 5.63 0.51 2.41
C VAL A 95 5.76 -0.81 1.68
N ARG A 96 4.73 -1.15 0.92
CA ARG A 96 4.65 -2.30 0.03
C ARG A 96 4.04 -1.79 -1.27
N GLN A 97 4.33 -2.48 -2.36
CA GLN A 97 3.77 -2.13 -3.66
C GLN A 97 2.76 -3.18 -4.09
N LEU A 98 1.52 -2.77 -4.32
CA LEU A 98 0.50 -3.60 -4.95
C LEU A 98 0.52 -3.33 -6.45
N THR A 99 0.69 -4.39 -7.23
CA THR A 99 0.60 -4.33 -8.70
C THR A 99 -0.86 -4.39 -9.16
N PRO A 100 -1.20 -3.91 -10.38
CA PRO A 100 -2.55 -4.02 -10.93
C PRO A 100 -3.11 -5.45 -10.94
N ASN A 101 -2.22 -6.43 -11.10
CA ASN A 101 -2.54 -7.86 -11.12
C ASN A 101 -2.78 -8.45 -9.71
N GLY A 102 -2.86 -7.62 -8.66
CA GLY A 102 -3.14 -8.07 -7.29
C GLY A 102 -1.93 -8.67 -6.54
N ARG A 103 -0.72 -8.56 -7.08
CA ARG A 103 0.49 -9.07 -6.40
C ARG A 103 1.12 -7.99 -5.54
N VAL A 104 1.38 -8.32 -4.27
CA VAL A 104 2.11 -7.47 -3.32
C VAL A 104 3.61 -7.72 -3.41
N LEU A 105 4.39 -6.66 -3.51
CA LEU A 105 5.84 -6.64 -3.55
C LEU A 105 6.38 -5.95 -2.29
N ASP A 106 7.35 -6.59 -1.62
CA ASP A 106 8.01 -6.06 -0.43
C ASP A 106 9.30 -5.30 -0.80
N PRO A 107 9.48 -4.04 -0.38
CA PRO A 107 10.67 -3.24 -0.72
C PRO A 107 11.93 -3.69 0.04
N ARG A 108 11.79 -4.48 1.10
CA ARG A 108 12.94 -5.08 1.82
C ARG A 108 13.53 -6.30 1.11
N SER A 109 12.94 -6.76 0.00
CA SER A 109 13.62 -7.74 -0.83
C SER A 109 14.73 -7.03 -1.60
N GLY A 110 15.96 -7.11 -1.10
CA GLY A 110 17.18 -6.90 -1.89
C GLY A 110 17.33 -7.94 -3.00
N GLN A 111 16.24 -8.27 -3.71
CA GLN A 111 16.18 -9.17 -4.85
C GLN A 111 15.76 -8.37 -6.09
N ILE A 112 16.77 -7.87 -6.79
CA ILE A 112 16.67 -7.72 -8.23
C ILE A 112 16.81 -9.14 -8.80
N GLY A 113 15.70 -9.69 -9.31
CA GLY A 113 15.68 -10.89 -10.16
C GLY A 113 14.85 -12.06 -9.61
N GLY A 114 13.87 -12.49 -10.41
CA GLY A 114 13.22 -13.79 -10.23
C GLY A 114 11.78 -13.80 -10.74
N GLN A 115 11.60 -14.20 -12.01
CA GLN A 115 10.30 -14.53 -12.59
C GLN A 115 9.45 -15.33 -11.59
N SER A 116 8.25 -14.86 -11.26
CA SER A 116 7.27 -15.77 -10.67
C SER A 116 6.54 -16.43 -11.83
N GLY A 117 6.92 -17.68 -12.04
CA GLY A 117 6.39 -18.54 -13.07
C GLY A 117 4.87 -18.57 -13.02
N VAL A 118 4.31 -18.43 -14.21
CA VAL A 118 2.96 -18.86 -14.57
C VAL A 118 2.87 -20.35 -14.20
N GLN A 119 2.17 -20.71 -13.12
CA GLN A 119 1.70 -22.08 -12.97
C GLN A 119 0.49 -22.26 -13.88
N ALA A 120 0.77 -22.50 -15.16
CA ALA A 120 -0.15 -23.22 -16.03
C ALA A 120 0.32 -24.66 -16.06
N THR A 121 -0.39 -25.55 -15.37
CA THR A 121 -0.31 -26.98 -15.66
C THR A 121 -1.72 -27.54 -15.73
N THR A 122 -2.34 -27.28 -16.88
CA THR A 122 -3.42 -28.10 -17.41
C THR A 122 -2.78 -29.12 -18.34
N ALA A 123 -2.85 -30.41 -18.02
CA ALA A 123 -3.07 -31.47 -19.00
C ALA A 123 -3.34 -32.82 -18.33
N VAL A 124 -4.57 -33.26 -18.51
CA VAL A 124 -5.08 -34.63 -18.42
C VAL A 124 -4.16 -35.59 -19.17
N GLN A 125 -3.85 -36.75 -18.59
CA GLN A 125 -3.52 -37.94 -19.38
C GLN A 125 -4.05 -39.21 -18.72
N THR A 126 -5.17 -39.65 -19.27
CA THR A 126 -5.70 -41.02 -19.26
C THR A 126 -4.71 -41.99 -19.91
N ALA A 127 -4.46 -43.13 -19.27
CA ALA A 127 -4.32 -44.44 -19.89
C ALA A 127 -4.55 -45.53 -18.82
#